data_AF-A0A536ZLU1-F1
#
_entry.id   AF-A0A536ZLU1-F1
#
_cell.length_a   1.000
_cell.length_b   1.000
_cell.length_c   1.000
_cell.angle_alpha   90.00
_cell.angle_beta   90.00
_cell.angle_gamma   90.00
#
_symmetry.space_group_name_H-M   'P 1'
#
loop_
_entity.id
_entity.type
_entity.pdbx_description
1 polymer ?
#
loop_
_entity_poly.entity_id
_entity_poly.type
_entity_poly.pdbx_seq_one_letter_code
_entity_poly.pdbx_strand_id
1 'polypeptide(L)'
;MSLKQIAIIFGIVFVVVGACGWVPAANPGGKLLGLFDVNPAHNFVHLATGIVAIIAGISGEKGSQIFFQVFGVIYGLVAVLGFYYGDQPLLGIV
;
A
#
# COMPACT_ATOMS: atom_id res chain seq x y z
N MET A 1 -11.04 17.27 7.38
CA MET A 1 -9.68 16.68 7.44
C MET A 1 -8.85 17.31 6.34
N SER A 2 -7.60 17.69 6.62
CA SER A 2 -6.67 18.22 5.59
C SER A 2 -5.98 17.09 4.81
N LEU A 3 -5.34 17.37 3.66
CA LEU A 3 -4.63 16.32 2.89
C LEU A 3 -3.46 15.76 3.69
N LYS A 4 -2.79 16.60 4.48
CA LYS A 4 -1.76 16.13 5.42
C LYS A 4 -2.29 15.05 6.36
N GLN A 5 -3.45 15.29 6.99
CA GLN A 5 -4.04 14.33 7.92
C GLN A 5 -4.38 13.02 7.20
N ILE A 6 -4.96 13.11 5.99
CA ILE A 6 -5.29 11.95 5.18
C ILE A 6 -4.03 11.16 4.81
N ALA A 7 -2.96 11.83 4.35
CA ALA A 7 -1.70 11.20 3.98
C ALA A 7 -1.03 10.46 5.15
N ILE A 8 -1.03 11.07 6.34
CA ILE A 8 -0.47 10.45 7.55
C ILE A 8 -1.29 9.23 7.96
N ILE A 9 -2.62 9.34 8.02
CA ILE A 9 -3.49 8.22 8.41
C ILE A 9 -3.34 7.07 7.40
N PHE A 10 -3.40 7.39 6.10
CA PHE A 10 -3.18 6.43 5.03
C PHE A 10 -1.83 5.72 5.18
N GLY A 11 -0.77 6.49 5.41
CA GLY A 11 0.56 5.94 5.56
C GLY A 11 0.75 5.07 6.79
N ILE A 12 0.16 5.45 7.94
CA ILE A 12 0.15 4.63 9.15
C ILE A 12 -0.54 3.29 8.87
N VAL A 13 -1.71 3.32 8.22
CA VAL A 13 -2.44 2.09 7.87
C VAL A 13 -1.57 1.22 6.96
N PHE A 14 -0.95 1.79 5.93
CA PHE A 14 -0.07 1.06 5.00
C PHE A 14 1.15 0.44 5.69
N VAL A 15 1.77 1.15 6.63
CA VAL A 15 2.88 0.60 7.44
C VAL A 15 2.40 -0.55 8.32
N VAL A 16 1.25 -0.39 8.98
CA VAL A 16 0.68 -1.43 9.85
C VAL A 16 0.33 -2.69 9.07
N VAL A 17 -0.42 -2.57 7.96
CA VAL A 17 -0.81 -3.74 7.16
C VAL A 17 0.39 -4.40 6.49
N GLY A 18 1.36 -3.60 6.03
CA GLY A 18 2.65 -4.09 5.58
C GLY A 18 3.27 -4.96 6.66
N ALA A 19 3.51 -4.40 7.85
CA ALA A 19 4.12 -5.11 8.99
C ALA A 19 3.35 -6.39 9.37
N CYS A 20 2.01 -6.35 9.38
CA CYS A 20 1.15 -7.50 9.65
C CYS A 20 1.34 -8.63 8.64
N GLY A 21 1.75 -8.34 7.40
CA GLY A 21 2.06 -9.36 6.40
C GLY A 21 3.21 -10.30 6.76
N TRP A 22 4.06 -9.93 7.73
CA TRP A 22 5.11 -10.81 8.28
C TRP A 22 4.72 -11.49 9.60
N VAL A 23 3.51 -11.25 10.11
CA VAL A 23 3.01 -11.83 11.35
C VAL A 23 2.12 -13.03 11.01
N PRO A 24 2.52 -14.28 11.31
CA PRO A 24 1.76 -15.48 10.89
C PRO A 24 0.30 -15.48 11.37
N ALA A 25 0.02 -14.94 12.56
CA ALA A 25 -1.34 -14.83 13.09
C ALA A 25 -2.24 -13.86 12.27
N ALA A 26 -1.65 -12.85 11.64
CA ALA A 26 -2.35 -11.90 10.77
C ALA A 26 -2.26 -12.29 9.29
N ASN A 27 -1.36 -13.20 8.91
CA ASN A 27 -1.16 -13.67 7.53
C ASN A 27 -1.22 -15.22 7.41
N PRO A 28 -2.33 -15.86 7.85
CA PRO A 28 -2.46 -17.31 7.78
C PRO A 28 -2.43 -17.79 6.31
N GLY A 29 -1.51 -18.69 5.99
CA GLY A 29 -1.42 -19.28 4.65
C GLY A 29 -1.06 -18.30 3.53
N GLY A 30 -0.43 -17.16 3.84
CA GLY A 30 -0.09 -16.13 2.85
C GLY A 30 -1.24 -15.18 2.49
N LYS A 31 -2.35 -15.25 3.23
CA LYS A 31 -3.47 -14.31 3.11
C LYS A 31 -3.54 -13.38 4.31
N LEU A 32 -3.29 -12.08 4.09
CA LEU A 32 -3.44 -11.05 5.12
C LEU A 32 -4.91 -10.97 5.56
N LEU A 33 -5.14 -11.05 6.87
CA LEU A 33 -6.44 -11.18 7.52
C LEU A 33 -7.27 -12.38 7.04
N GLY A 34 -6.64 -13.37 6.39
CA GLY A 34 -7.31 -14.48 5.72
C GLY A 34 -8.04 -14.10 4.43
N LEU A 35 -7.86 -12.88 3.93
CA LEU A 35 -8.62 -12.34 2.79
C LEU A 35 -7.73 -11.96 1.60
N PHE A 36 -6.62 -11.27 1.84
CA PHE A 36 -5.82 -10.66 0.78
C PHE A 36 -4.54 -11.44 0.53
N ASP A 37 -4.36 -11.96 -0.69
CA ASP A 37 -3.10 -12.60 -1.08
C ASP A 37 -1.94 -11.60 -1.01
N VAL A 38 -0.97 -11.92 -0.16
CA VAL A 38 0.23 -11.11 0.03
C VAL A 38 1.47 -11.99 0.05
N ASN A 39 2.57 -11.42 -0.40
CA ASN A 39 3.88 -12.06 -0.35
C ASN A 39 4.91 -11.04 0.18
N PRO A 40 6.17 -11.44 0.40
CA PRO A 40 7.20 -10.54 0.92
C PRO A 40 7.35 -9.25 0.09
N ALA A 41 7.31 -9.34 -1.24
CA ALA A 41 7.42 -8.17 -2.11
C ALA A 41 6.22 -7.23 -1.96
N HIS A 42 5.00 -7.76 -1.92
CA HIS A 42 3.78 -6.98 -1.69
C HIS A 42 3.83 -6.23 -0.35
N ASN A 43 4.29 -6.91 0.70
CA ASN A 43 4.40 -6.31 2.03
C ASN A 43 5.46 -5.19 2.05
N PHE A 44 6.59 -5.35 1.35
CA PHE A 44 7.59 -4.28 1.21
C PHE A 44 7.04 -3.06 0.46
N VAL A 45 6.25 -3.27 -0.61
CA VAL A 45 5.59 -2.17 -1.32
C VAL A 45 4.63 -1.40 -0.40
N HIS A 46 3.87 -2.10 0.46
CA HIS A 46 3.02 -1.46 1.45
C HIS A 46 3.81 -0.61 2.45
N LEU A 47 4.89 -1.16 3.03
CA LEU A 47 5.76 -0.44 3.95
C LEU A 47 6.36 0.81 3.31
N ALA A 48 6.97 0.66 2.12
CA ALA A 48 7.62 1.75 1.42
C ALA A 48 6.61 2.86 1.06
N THR A 49 5.44 2.49 0.54
CA THR A 49 4.38 3.45 0.22
C THR A 49 3.89 4.17 1.46
N GLY A 50 3.68 3.45 2.56
CA GLY A 50 3.24 4.04 3.81
C GLY A 50 4.24 5.04 4.41
N ILE A 51 5.52 4.71 4.39
CA ILE A 51 6.61 5.61 4.82
C ILE A 51 6.63 6.87 3.95
N VAL A 52 6.55 6.73 2.63
CA VAL A 52 6.53 7.88 1.70
C VAL A 52 5.29 8.75 1.93
N ALA A 53 4.12 8.15 2.18
CA ALA A 53 2.88 8.88 2.49
C ALA A 53 3.01 9.70 3.78
N ILE A 54 3.60 9.13 4.83
CA ILE A 54 3.84 9.83 6.10
C ILE A 54 4.80 11.01 5.89
N ILE A 55 5.91 10.79 5.18
CA ILE A 55 6.89 11.85 4.87
C ILE A 55 6.22 12.99 4.07
N ALA A 56 5.41 12.64 3.07
CA ALA A 56 4.66 13.61 2.28
C ALA A 56 3.65 14.40 3.13
N GLY A 57 2.97 13.71 4.05
CA GLY A 57 2.08 14.31 5.04
C GLY A 57 2.78 15.31 5.95
N ILE A 58 3.92 14.92 6.54
CA ILE A 58 4.73 15.79 7.41
C ILE A 58 5.25 17.02 6.64
N SER A 59 5.57 16.85 5.36
CA SER A 59 6.05 17.92 4.46
C SER A 59 4.97 18.95 4.08
N GLY A 60 3.70 18.70 4.40
CA GLY A 60 2.59 19.63 4.23
C GLY A 60 1.64 19.32 3.06
N GLU A 61 0.68 20.22 2.82
CA GLU A 61 -0.44 20.00 1.90
C GLU A 61 0.02 19.73 0.46
N LYS A 62 1.01 20.49 -0.04
CA LYS A 62 1.54 20.30 -1.41
C LYS A 62 2.23 18.94 -1.57
N GLY A 63 3.01 18.50 -0.59
CA GLY A 63 3.65 17.18 -0.60
C GLY A 63 2.61 16.05 -0.60
N SER A 64 1.60 16.20 0.25
CA SER A 64 0.46 15.25 0.33
C SER A 64 -0.31 15.17 -1.00
N GLN A 65 -0.57 16.31 -1.63
CA GLN A 65 -1.23 16.38 -2.93
C GLN A 65 -0.44 15.64 -4.02
N ILE A 66 0.87 15.91 -4.12
CA ILE A 66 1.74 15.24 -5.09
C ILE A 66 1.76 13.74 -4.85
N PHE A 67 1.87 13.30 -3.59
CA PHE A 67 1.82 11.88 -3.22
C PHE A 67 0.55 11.21 -3.75
N PHE A 68 -0.63 11.77 -3.45
CA PHE A 68 -1.90 11.17 -3.87
C PHE A 68 -2.10 11.21 -5.39
N GLN A 69 -1.59 12.22 -6.09
CA GLN A 69 -1.65 12.25 -7.56
C GLN A 69 -0.77 11.16 -8.17
N VAL A 70 0.48 11.02 -7.69
CA VAL A 70 1.42 10.02 -8.20
C VAL A 70 0.97 8.61 -7.86
N PHE A 71 0.72 8.32 -6.58
CA PHE A 71 0.29 6.98 -6.15
C PHE A 71 -1.13 6.64 -6.59
N GLY A 72 -2.01 7.64 -6.77
CA GLY A 72 -3.32 7.43 -7.37
C GLY A 72 -3.23 6.91 -8.80
N VAL A 73 -2.31 7.46 -9.61
CA VAL A 73 -2.04 6.93 -10.96
C VAL A 73 -1.43 5.53 -10.88
N ILE A 74 -0.42 5.31 -10.04
CA ILE A 74 0.23 4.00 -9.89
C ILE A 74 -0.80 2.93 -9.48
N TYR A 75 -1.61 3.19 -8.46
CA TYR A 75 -2.61 2.23 -7.98
C TYR A 75 -3.79 2.07 -8.94
N GLY A 76 -4.15 3.12 -9.69
CA GLY A 76 -5.08 2.99 -10.81
C GLY A 76 -4.56 2.02 -11.87
N LEU A 77 -3.28 2.13 -12.24
CA LEU A 77 -2.66 1.20 -13.19
C LEU A 77 -2.57 -0.22 -12.63
N VAL A 78 -2.18 -0.39 -11.36
CA VAL A 78 -2.15 -1.69 -10.68
C VAL A 78 -3.54 -2.33 -10.66
N ALA A 79 -4.60 -1.57 -10.39
CA ALA A 79 -5.97 -2.08 -10.42
C ALA A 79 -6.37 -2.56 -11.82
N VAL A 80 -6.03 -1.81 -12.87
CA VAL A 80 -6.27 -2.22 -14.26
C VAL A 80 -5.50 -3.50 -14.61
N LEU A 81 -4.23 -3.60 -14.20
CA LEU A 81 -3.45 -4.83 -14.38
C LEU A 81 -4.06 -6.00 -13.59
N GLY A 82 -4.62 -5.77 -12.41
CA GLY A 82 -5.31 -6.80 -11.63
C GLY A 82 -6.47 -7.44 -12.39
N PHE A 83 -7.28 -6.65 -13.09
CA PHE A 83 -8.34 -7.19 -13.96
C PHE A 83 -7.80 -8.04 -15.12
N TYR A 84 -6.60 -7.76 -15.60
CA TYR A 84 -5.95 -8.53 -16.67
C TYR A 84 -5.31 -9.83 -16.16
N TYR A 85 -4.60 -9.78 -15.02
CA TYR A 85 -3.88 -10.93 -14.47
C TYR A 85 -4.78 -11.88 -13.65
N GLY A 86 -5.91 -11.41 -13.12
CA GLY A 86 -6.80 -12.22 -12.28
C GLY A 86 -6.10 -12.68 -10.99
N ASP A 87 -6.10 -13.98 -10.74
CA ASP A 87 -5.46 -14.60 -9.56
C ASP A 87 -3.95 -14.83 -9.71
N GLN A 88 -3.35 -14.40 -10.83
CA GLN A 88 -1.92 -14.56 -11.06
C GLN A 88 -1.13 -13.38 -10.46
N PRO A 89 0.14 -13.60 -10.05
CA PRO A 89 0.97 -12.53 -9.53
C PRO A 89 1.16 -11.39 -10.53
N LEU A 90 0.94 -10.17 -10.07
CA LEU A 90 1.18 -8.95 -10.82
C LEU A 90 2.66 -8.82 -11.13
N LEU A 91 2.96 -8.63 -12.42
CA LEU A 91 4.33 -8.55 -12.95
C LEU A 91 5.21 -9.76 -12.62
N GLY A 92 4.60 -10.89 -12.21
CA GLY A 92 5.33 -12.08 -11.74
C GLY A 92 5.97 -11.94 -10.36
N ILE A 93 5.66 -10.87 -9.61
CA ILE A 93 6.34 -10.52 -8.35
C ILE A 93 5.37 -10.38 -7.17
N VAL A 94 4.18 -9.82 -7.40
CA VAL A 94 3.26 -9.38 -6.32
C VAL A 94 1.97 -10.19 -6.34
#